data_AF-A0A4S4MTE8-F1
#
_entry.id   AF-A0A4S4MTE8-F1
#
_cell.length_a   1.000
_cell.length_b   1.000
_cell.length_c   1.000
_cell.angle_alpha   90.00
_cell.angle_beta   90.00
_cell.angle_gamma   90.00
#
_symmetry.space_group_name_H-M   'P 1'
#
loop_
_entity.id
_entity.type
_entity.pdbx_description
1 polymer ?
#
loop_
_entity_poly.entity_id
_entity_poly.type
_entity_poly.pdbx_seq_one_letter_code
_entity_poly.pdbx_strand_id
1 'polypeptide(L)'
;MTSRAFSEVSEDEGKDEDVMMCGPDDTTRLKKEVEDLKRQIHHTEKRTRKQDKELDKLRKELSNAHKMTSEQLSEIATLQSHSKKAEDLITTIEGHMNCHICMDILARPYGLSPCGHVDPIHSWANSQPIVQRKKICPVCRTHIRTRPIPLFVVKSVAAALEKHKAGTPGALPPRDSPPPEVDPWKGIFTKNAGMDNNDGDEDDGDDEDEEDQWSSDGEGYGGYGSEYDDDSDDEEYQGSWVHPHWEPPNGQLSPRDYAYLDDVEGEELSMLRRGCTLQMIHLFQLRYDHGEGLQALVDGDNTVHLGWNVSLLDHDASGEEFMDWITRDIHERPERWERVDHDDGTWSAWKLVRVERDQEYDDSDSDAWFDGLLSGDELDFL
;
A
#
# COMPACT_ATOMS: atom_id res chain seq x y z
N MET A 1 -3.71 4.17 54.16
CA MET A 1 -4.40 4.07 55.46
C MET A 1 -3.70 3.00 56.30
N THR A 2 -2.76 3.41 57.16
CA THR A 2 -2.29 2.64 58.33
C THR A 2 -1.53 3.62 59.23
N SER A 3 -2.26 4.31 60.10
CA SER A 3 -1.70 5.12 61.17
C SER A 3 -0.94 4.21 62.13
N ARG A 4 0.37 4.41 62.24
CA ARG A 4 1.20 3.76 63.26
C ARG A 4 1.33 4.74 64.43
N ALA A 5 0.56 4.50 65.47
CA ALA A 5 0.62 5.23 66.72
C ALA A 5 2.01 5.05 67.36
N PHE A 6 2.71 6.16 67.58
CA PHE A 6 3.88 6.20 68.44
C PHE A 6 3.40 6.14 69.89
N SER A 7 3.69 5.02 70.57
CA SER A 7 3.53 4.89 72.01
C SER A 7 4.68 5.65 72.68
N GLU A 8 4.35 6.72 73.39
CA GLU A 8 5.24 7.33 74.39
C GLU A 8 5.62 6.27 75.41
N VAL A 9 6.92 6.07 75.60
CA VAL A 9 7.47 5.20 76.65
C VAL A 9 7.87 6.12 77.80
N SER A 10 7.24 5.89 78.94
CA SER A 10 7.47 6.52 80.23
C SER A 10 8.86 6.18 80.77
N GLU A 11 9.60 7.21 81.18
CA GLU A 11 10.86 7.11 81.92
C GLU A 11 10.57 6.62 83.35
N ASP A 12 10.87 5.35 83.61
CA ASP A 12 10.82 4.74 84.94
C ASP A 12 12.23 4.80 85.56
N GLU A 13 12.42 5.74 86.48
CA GLU A 13 13.61 5.85 87.32
C GLU A 13 13.60 4.73 88.36
N GLY A 14 14.42 3.70 88.15
CA GLY A 14 14.36 2.50 88.98
C GLY A 14 15.66 1.71 89.12
N LYS A 15 16.40 2.04 90.18
CA LYS A 15 17.24 1.16 91.02
C LYS A 15 18.63 0.75 90.50
N ASP A 16 19.61 1.19 91.29
CA ASP A 16 20.96 0.65 91.38
C ASP A 16 20.94 -0.87 91.54
N GLU A 17 21.22 -1.60 90.46
CA GLU A 17 21.50 -3.03 90.49
C GLU A 17 23.00 -3.29 90.40
N ASP A 18 23.44 -4.24 91.23
CA ASP A 18 24.78 -4.80 91.35
C ASP A 18 25.51 -4.93 90.01
N VAL A 19 26.62 -4.21 89.88
CA VAL A 19 27.57 -4.36 88.78
C VAL A 19 28.27 -5.72 88.94
N MET A 20 27.61 -6.77 88.44
CA MET A 20 28.17 -8.10 88.29
C MET A 20 29.35 -8.01 87.31
N MET A 21 30.56 -7.90 87.87
CA MET A 21 31.81 -7.85 87.11
C MET A 21 31.98 -9.16 86.34
N CYS A 22 31.64 -9.15 85.05
CA CYS A 22 31.97 -10.24 84.14
C CYS A 22 33.48 -10.48 84.19
N GLY A 23 33.88 -11.75 84.35
CA GLY A 23 35.29 -12.11 84.41
C GLY A 23 36.01 -11.69 83.11
N PRO A 24 37.31 -11.40 83.16
CA PRO A 24 38.08 -10.98 81.99
C PRO A 24 37.93 -11.96 80.81
N ASP A 25 37.72 -13.26 81.05
CA ASP A 25 37.50 -14.26 80.02
C ASP A 25 36.17 -14.08 79.26
N ASP A 26 35.07 -13.73 79.95
CA ASP A 26 33.77 -13.48 79.31
C ASP A 26 33.82 -12.27 78.37
N THR A 27 34.62 -11.26 78.71
CA THR A 27 34.80 -10.09 77.85
C THR A 27 35.50 -10.44 76.53
N THR A 28 36.42 -11.42 76.54
CA THR A 28 37.09 -11.87 75.31
C THR A 28 36.15 -12.70 74.43
N ARG A 29 35.29 -13.54 75.03
CA ARG A 29 34.28 -14.31 74.32
C ARG A 29 33.25 -13.41 73.64
N LEU A 30 32.71 -12.44 74.38
CA LEU A 30 31.74 -11.47 73.84
C LEU A 30 32.34 -10.62 72.71
N LYS A 31 33.62 -10.21 72.82
CA LYS A 31 34.31 -9.50 71.72
C LYS A 31 34.37 -10.34 70.45
N LYS A 32 34.71 -11.62 70.56
CA LYS A 32 34.74 -12.54 69.41
C LYS A 32 33.36 -12.73 68.80
N GLU A 33 32.33 -12.94 69.62
CA GLU A 33 30.94 -13.04 69.15
C GLU A 33 30.49 -11.75 68.43
N VAL A 34 30.86 -10.57 68.93
CA VAL A 34 30.58 -9.29 68.26
C VAL A 34 31.30 -9.17 66.91
N GLU A 35 32.56 -9.63 66.80
CA GLU A 35 33.27 -9.64 65.52
C GLU A 35 32.62 -10.60 64.50
N ASP A 36 32.19 -11.79 64.94
CA ASP A 36 31.51 -12.75 64.08
C ASP A 36 30.14 -12.22 63.63
N LEU A 37 29.36 -11.60 64.52
CA LEU A 37 28.11 -10.92 64.17
C LEU A 37 28.33 -9.78 63.18
N LYS A 38 29.39 -8.97 63.36
CA LYS A 38 29.75 -7.91 62.40
C LYS A 38 30.07 -8.49 61.02
N ARG A 39 30.78 -9.62 60.94
CA ARG A 39 31.06 -10.32 59.68
C ARG A 39 29.76 -10.85 59.03
N GLN A 40 28.85 -11.42 59.83
CA GLN A 40 27.55 -11.88 59.34
C GLN A 40 26.72 -10.71 58.80
N ILE A 41 26.64 -9.59 59.54
CA ILE A 41 25.96 -8.37 59.08
C ILE A 41 26.54 -7.92 57.75
N HIS A 42 27.87 -7.81 57.64
CA HIS A 42 28.51 -7.39 56.39
C HIS A 42 28.19 -8.34 55.21
N HIS A 43 28.16 -9.65 55.45
CA HIS A 43 27.78 -10.63 54.43
C HIS A 43 26.30 -10.47 54.02
N THR A 44 25.40 -10.28 54.99
CA THR A 44 23.98 -10.04 54.70
C THR A 44 23.76 -8.74 53.94
N GLU A 45 24.41 -7.64 54.32
CA GLU A 45 24.35 -6.37 53.58
C GLU A 45 24.83 -6.52 52.13
N LYS A 46 25.93 -7.25 51.92
CA LYS A 46 26.44 -7.54 50.58
C LYS A 46 25.44 -8.36 49.76
N ARG A 47 24.72 -9.30 50.38
CA ARG A 47 23.67 -10.09 49.74
C ARG A 47 22.45 -9.24 49.41
N THR A 48 21.97 -8.42 50.35
CA THR A 48 20.84 -7.50 50.14
C THR A 48 21.13 -6.55 48.99
N ARG A 49 22.33 -5.94 48.94
CA ARG A 49 22.74 -5.08 47.81
C ARG A 49 22.76 -5.79 46.46
N LYS A 50 23.00 -7.10 46.41
CA LYS A 50 22.92 -7.88 45.15
C LYS A 50 21.47 -8.12 44.76
N GLN A 51 20.62 -8.46 45.73
CA GLN A 51 19.19 -8.68 45.49
C GLN A 51 18.49 -7.38 45.06
N ASP A 52 18.85 -6.23 45.63
CA ASP A 52 18.30 -4.93 45.23
C ASP A 52 18.61 -4.62 43.76
N LYS A 53 19.86 -4.87 43.32
CA LYS A 53 20.26 -4.70 41.92
C LYS A 53 19.50 -5.63 40.97
N GLU A 54 19.25 -6.87 41.40
CA GLU A 54 18.49 -7.85 40.63
C GLU A 54 17.01 -7.46 40.53
N LEU A 55 16.40 -6.97 41.62
CA LEU A 55 15.04 -6.45 41.63
C LEU A 55 14.88 -5.24 40.70
N ASP A 56 15.84 -4.31 40.69
CA ASP A 56 15.80 -3.15 39.80
C ASP A 56 15.96 -3.56 38.33
N LYS A 57 16.76 -4.59 38.04
CA LYS A 57 16.86 -5.16 36.70
C LYS A 57 15.53 -5.77 36.24
N LEU A 58 14.91 -6.62 37.07
CA LEU A 58 13.62 -7.24 36.76
C LEU A 58 12.49 -6.22 36.60
N ARG A 59 12.48 -5.15 37.41
CA ARG A 59 11.52 -4.04 37.27
C ARG A 59 11.65 -3.34 35.93
N LYS A 60 12.88 -3.11 35.45
CA LYS A 60 13.13 -2.53 34.12
C LYS A 60 12.66 -3.46 33.01
N GLU A 61 12.97 -4.75 33.10
CA GLU A 61 12.51 -5.75 32.13
C GLU A 61 10.98 -5.81 32.07
N LEU A 62 10.30 -5.82 33.23
CA LEU A 62 8.84 -5.82 33.29
C LEU A 62 8.24 -4.55 32.70
N SER A 63 8.84 -3.38 32.97
CA SER A 63 8.40 -2.11 32.36
C SER A 63 8.55 -2.10 30.84
N ASN A 64 9.66 -2.64 30.33
CA ASN A 64 9.91 -2.73 28.89
C ASN A 64 8.93 -3.71 28.23
N ALA A 65 8.70 -4.89 28.83
CA ALA A 65 7.74 -5.87 28.34
C ALA A 65 6.31 -5.31 28.32
N HIS A 66 5.91 -4.53 29.33
CA HIS A 66 4.62 -3.85 29.35
C HIS A 66 4.51 -2.82 28.22
N LYS A 67 5.56 -2.04 27.96
CA LYS A 67 5.58 -1.07 26.86
C LYS A 67 5.40 -1.78 25.51
N MET A 68 6.19 -2.83 25.25
CA MET A 68 6.09 -3.62 24.03
C MET A 68 4.71 -4.27 23.85
N THR A 69 4.14 -4.83 24.92
CA THR A 69 2.79 -5.42 24.86
C THR A 69 1.74 -4.35 24.55
N SER A 70 1.88 -3.15 25.12
CA SER A 70 0.99 -2.03 24.84
C SER A 70 1.08 -1.57 23.38
N GLU A 71 2.29 -1.47 22.82
CA GLU A 71 2.54 -1.11 21.42
C GLU A 71 1.94 -2.17 20.47
N GLN A 72 2.14 -3.46 20.77
CA GLN A 72 1.54 -4.57 20.01
C GLN A 72 0.01 -4.55 20.06
N LEU A 73 -0.59 -4.23 21.21
CA LEU A 73 -2.05 -4.13 21.33
C LEU A 73 -2.61 -2.97 20.50
N SER A 74 -1.91 -1.84 20.42
CA SER A 74 -2.31 -0.74 19.53
C SER A 74 -2.22 -1.14 18.05
N GLU A 75 -1.17 -1.84 17.65
CA GLU A 75 -1.00 -2.32 16.26
C GLU A 75 -2.07 -3.36 15.88
N ILE A 76 -2.41 -4.28 16.78
CA ILE A 76 -3.50 -5.22 16.55
C ILE A 76 -4.83 -4.47 16.38
N ALA A 77 -5.07 -3.41 17.17
CA ALA A 77 -6.29 -2.62 17.06
C ALA A 77 -6.39 -1.85 15.73
N THR A 78 -5.29 -1.33 15.20
CA THR A 78 -5.27 -0.65 13.89
C THR A 78 -5.52 -1.65 12.76
N LEU A 79 -4.85 -2.81 12.78
CA LEU A 79 -5.06 -3.88 11.80
C LEU A 79 -6.50 -4.40 11.81
N GLN A 80 -7.11 -4.57 13.00
CA GLN A 80 -8.52 -4.96 13.11
C GLN A 80 -9.47 -3.91 12.52
N SER A 81 -9.19 -2.62 12.72
CA SER A 81 -9.95 -1.52 12.11
C SER A 81 -9.86 -1.55 10.58
N HIS A 82 -8.67 -1.79 10.03
CA HIS A 82 -8.46 -1.87 8.58
C HIS A 82 -9.14 -3.10 7.98
N SER A 83 -9.02 -4.26 8.62
CA SER A 83 -9.72 -5.49 8.23
C SER A 83 -11.23 -5.28 8.18
N LYS A 84 -11.79 -4.62 9.20
CA LYS A 84 -13.24 -4.32 9.25
C LYS A 84 -13.67 -3.40 8.10
N LYS A 85 -12.92 -2.34 7.81
CA LYS A 85 -13.22 -1.45 6.67
C LYS A 85 -13.18 -2.21 5.35
N ALA A 86 -12.21 -3.11 5.15
CA ALA A 86 -12.11 -3.96 3.97
C ALA A 86 -13.32 -4.92 3.86
N GLU A 87 -13.74 -5.53 4.97
CA GLU A 87 -14.94 -6.38 5.00
C GLU A 87 -16.23 -5.61 4.65
N ASP A 88 -16.38 -4.38 5.14
CA ASP A 88 -17.52 -3.51 4.82
C ASP A 88 -17.54 -3.15 3.31
N LEU A 89 -16.37 -2.87 2.72
CA LEU A 89 -16.23 -2.63 1.27
C LEU A 89 -16.56 -3.87 0.45
N ILE A 90 -16.03 -5.04 0.82
CA ILE A 90 -16.33 -6.31 0.14
C ILE A 90 -17.83 -6.61 0.21
N THR A 91 -18.46 -6.40 1.37
CA THR A 91 -19.91 -6.59 1.55
C THR A 91 -20.71 -5.66 0.64
N THR A 92 -20.26 -4.42 0.47
CA THR A 92 -20.91 -3.45 -0.43
C THR A 92 -20.79 -3.89 -1.89
N ILE A 93 -19.60 -4.27 -2.33
CA ILE A 93 -19.36 -4.77 -3.70
C ILE A 93 -20.20 -6.04 -3.95
N GLU A 94 -20.24 -6.97 -3.00
CA GLU A 94 -21.06 -8.17 -3.08
C GLU A 94 -22.54 -7.85 -3.27
N GLY A 95 -23.06 -6.85 -2.54
CA GLY A 95 -24.43 -6.35 -2.69
C GLY A 95 -24.74 -5.88 -4.12
N HIS A 96 -23.79 -5.22 -4.78
CA HIS A 96 -23.91 -4.76 -6.17
C HIS A 96 -23.72 -5.88 -7.21
N MET A 97 -23.07 -6.98 -6.83
CA MET A 97 -22.81 -8.13 -7.70
C MET A 97 -23.91 -9.20 -7.63
N ASN A 98 -24.94 -9.00 -6.80
CA ASN A 98 -26.08 -9.88 -6.71
C ASN A 98 -27.13 -9.53 -7.76
N CYS A 99 -27.67 -10.57 -8.39
CA CYS A 99 -28.76 -10.43 -9.34
C CYS A 99 -30.05 -9.98 -8.63
N HIS A 100 -30.69 -8.91 -9.10
CA HIS A 100 -31.99 -8.44 -8.57
C HIS A 100 -33.17 -9.42 -8.77
N ILE A 101 -32.99 -10.48 -9.57
CA ILE A 101 -34.03 -11.48 -9.87
C ILE A 101 -33.88 -12.70 -8.96
N CYS A 102 -32.70 -13.33 -8.93
CA CYS A 102 -32.48 -14.55 -8.16
C CYS A 102 -31.74 -14.33 -6.83
N MET A 103 -31.23 -13.11 -6.57
CA MET A 103 -30.43 -12.74 -5.41
C MET A 103 -29.10 -13.51 -5.26
N ASP A 104 -28.68 -14.24 -6.31
CA ASP A 104 -27.38 -14.91 -6.38
C ASP A 104 -26.32 -14.00 -7.03
N ILE A 105 -25.04 -14.29 -6.77
CA ILE A 105 -23.91 -13.63 -7.45
C ILE A 105 -23.99 -13.88 -8.96
N LEU A 106 -23.70 -12.84 -9.75
CA LEU A 106 -23.73 -12.87 -11.21
C LEU A 106 -22.62 -13.76 -11.81
N ALA A 107 -22.88 -15.05 -11.99
CA ALA A 107 -21.93 -15.98 -12.61
C ALA A 107 -21.69 -15.73 -14.12
N ARG A 108 -22.71 -15.21 -14.82
CA ARG A 108 -22.69 -14.91 -16.27
C ARG A 108 -23.40 -13.58 -16.56
N PRO A 109 -22.79 -12.43 -16.24
CA PRO A 109 -23.40 -11.12 -16.42
C PRO A 109 -23.44 -10.73 -17.91
N TYR A 110 -24.61 -10.30 -18.39
CA TYR A 110 -24.79 -9.72 -19.72
C TYR A 110 -25.38 -8.32 -19.61
N GLY A 111 -24.77 -7.35 -20.28
CA GLY A 111 -25.27 -5.99 -20.41
C GLY A 111 -26.35 -5.90 -21.49
N LEU A 112 -27.48 -5.27 -21.15
CA LEU A 112 -28.62 -5.06 -22.04
C LEU A 112 -28.49 -3.71 -22.76
N SER A 113 -28.53 -3.69 -24.10
CA SER A 113 -28.53 -2.45 -24.88
C SER A 113 -29.96 -2.08 -25.31
N PRO A 114 -30.36 -0.80 -25.20
CA PRO A 114 -29.52 0.38 -24.92
C PRO A 114 -29.41 0.77 -23.42
N CYS A 115 -30.07 0.07 -22.50
CA CYS A 115 -30.26 0.58 -21.13
C CYS A 115 -29.15 0.26 -20.12
N GLY A 116 -28.10 -0.48 -20.49
CA GLY A 116 -26.94 -0.81 -19.67
C GLY A 116 -27.17 -1.79 -18.50
N HIS A 117 -28.42 -2.15 -18.20
CA HIS A 117 -28.74 -3.03 -17.07
C HIS A 117 -28.19 -4.45 -17.28
N VAL A 118 -27.80 -5.11 -16.18
CA VAL A 118 -27.23 -6.46 -16.19
C VAL A 118 -28.32 -7.50 -15.88
N ASP A 119 -28.46 -8.54 -16.71
CA ASP A 119 -29.48 -9.60 -16.55
C ASP A 119 -28.84 -11.00 -16.57
N PRO A 120 -29.16 -11.89 -15.61
CA PRO A 120 -28.79 -13.30 -15.73
C PRO A 120 -29.56 -13.96 -16.88
N ILE A 121 -28.82 -14.73 -17.67
CA ILE A 121 -29.27 -15.49 -18.87
C ILE A 121 -30.59 -16.30 -18.72
N HIS A 122 -30.99 -16.65 -17.49
CA HIS A 122 -31.97 -17.72 -17.24
C HIS A 122 -33.43 -17.35 -17.49
N SER A 123 -33.81 -16.07 -17.47
CA SER A 123 -35.23 -15.67 -17.55
C SER A 123 -35.84 -15.84 -18.95
N TRP A 124 -35.04 -15.64 -20.00
CA TRP A 124 -35.52 -15.58 -21.40
C TRP A 124 -35.15 -16.83 -22.21
N ALA A 125 -34.14 -17.60 -21.80
CA ALA A 125 -33.71 -18.80 -22.53
C ALA A 125 -34.72 -19.97 -22.47
N ASN A 126 -35.55 -20.03 -21.42
CA ASN A 126 -36.42 -21.20 -21.15
C ASN A 126 -37.88 -21.06 -21.64
N SER A 127 -38.27 -19.95 -22.27
CA SER A 127 -39.63 -19.81 -22.83
C SER A 127 -39.67 -20.19 -24.32
N GLN A 128 -40.69 -20.96 -24.71
CA GLN A 128 -41.00 -21.50 -26.06
C GLN A 128 -40.85 -20.51 -27.24
N PRO A 129 -40.71 -20.93 -28.53
CA PRO A 129 -39.99 -20.17 -29.57
C PRO A 129 -40.42 -18.70 -29.68
N ILE A 130 -39.59 -17.84 -29.10
CA ILE A 130 -39.86 -16.43 -28.80
C ILE A 130 -39.38 -15.51 -29.93
N VAL A 131 -39.47 -15.94 -31.19
CA VAL A 131 -38.96 -15.10 -32.30
C VAL A 131 -39.79 -13.80 -32.41
N GLN A 132 -41.03 -13.78 -31.90
CA GLN A 132 -41.95 -12.65 -32.05
C GLN A 132 -42.27 -11.85 -30.77
N ARG A 133 -41.78 -12.22 -29.58
CA ARG A 133 -42.07 -11.39 -28.38
C ARG A 133 -41.07 -10.26 -28.26
N LYS A 134 -41.58 -9.07 -27.96
CA LYS A 134 -40.78 -7.91 -27.57
C LYS A 134 -39.89 -8.29 -26.38
N LYS A 135 -38.59 -8.07 -26.53
CA LYS A 135 -37.60 -8.27 -25.47
C LYS A 135 -37.55 -6.99 -24.64
N ILE A 136 -37.83 -7.10 -23.35
CA ILE A 136 -38.02 -5.97 -22.45
C ILE A 136 -37.10 -6.18 -21.26
N CYS A 137 -36.30 -5.17 -20.92
CA CYS A 137 -35.46 -5.20 -19.72
C CYS A 137 -36.35 -5.37 -18.47
N PRO A 138 -36.09 -6.35 -17.60
CA PRO A 138 -36.89 -6.58 -16.40
C PRO A 138 -36.81 -5.42 -15.39
N VAL A 139 -35.72 -4.64 -15.42
CA VAL A 139 -35.49 -3.53 -14.50
C VAL A 139 -36.19 -2.25 -14.97
N CYS A 140 -35.82 -1.73 -16.13
CA CYS A 140 -36.30 -0.42 -16.62
C CYS A 140 -37.37 -0.50 -17.70
N ARG A 141 -37.77 -1.70 -18.14
CA ARG A 141 -38.75 -1.94 -19.22
C ARG A 141 -38.36 -1.40 -20.60
N THR A 142 -37.10 -1.00 -20.80
CA THR A 142 -36.58 -0.62 -22.12
C THR A 142 -36.58 -1.81 -23.08
N HIS A 143 -36.92 -1.55 -24.35
CA HIS A 143 -36.86 -2.57 -25.41
C HIS A 143 -35.42 -2.92 -25.74
N ILE A 144 -35.08 -4.21 -25.63
CA ILE A 144 -33.76 -4.76 -25.94
C ILE A 144 -33.73 -5.04 -27.45
N ARG A 145 -32.93 -4.28 -28.18
CA ARG A 145 -32.86 -4.37 -29.65
C ARG A 145 -31.75 -5.28 -30.14
N THR A 146 -30.66 -5.34 -29.38
CA THR A 146 -29.44 -6.06 -29.75
C THR A 146 -29.15 -7.22 -28.80
N ARG A 147 -28.31 -8.14 -29.27
CA ARG A 147 -27.85 -9.26 -28.47
C ARG A 147 -27.10 -8.74 -27.22
N PRO A 148 -27.43 -9.22 -26.02
CA PRO A 148 -26.73 -8.81 -24.81
C PRO A 148 -25.24 -9.15 -24.85
N ILE A 149 -24.45 -8.22 -24.30
CA ILE A 149 -22.99 -8.23 -24.39
C ILE A 149 -22.43 -8.87 -23.10
N PRO A 150 -21.61 -9.92 -23.18
CA PRO A 150 -20.99 -10.49 -21.99
C PRO A 150 -20.07 -9.46 -21.32
N LEU A 151 -20.22 -9.28 -20.00
CA LEU A 151 -19.40 -8.36 -19.21
C LEU A 151 -18.26 -9.13 -18.54
N PHE A 152 -17.15 -9.32 -19.26
CA PHE A 152 -16.03 -10.14 -18.79
C PHE A 152 -15.38 -9.62 -17.51
N VAL A 153 -15.24 -8.31 -17.35
CA VAL A 153 -14.70 -7.68 -16.12
C VAL A 153 -15.57 -8.02 -14.91
N VAL A 154 -16.89 -7.83 -15.04
CA VAL A 154 -17.87 -8.16 -14.00
C VAL A 154 -17.82 -9.66 -13.67
N LYS A 155 -17.66 -10.53 -14.67
CA LYS A 155 -17.49 -11.97 -14.46
C LYS A 155 -16.24 -12.29 -13.63
N SER A 156 -15.10 -11.65 -13.90
CA SER A 156 -13.87 -11.86 -13.14
C SER A 156 -14.01 -11.42 -11.69
N VAL A 157 -14.67 -10.28 -11.44
CA VAL A 157 -14.96 -9.80 -10.08
C VAL A 157 -15.89 -10.77 -9.34
N ALA A 158 -16.96 -11.24 -9.98
CA ALA A 158 -17.87 -12.23 -9.41
C ALA A 158 -17.14 -13.52 -9.02
N ALA A 159 -16.27 -14.03 -9.89
CA ALA A 159 -15.47 -15.23 -9.62
C ALA A 159 -14.48 -15.02 -8.45
N ALA A 160 -13.88 -13.84 -8.34
CA ALA A 160 -13.01 -13.50 -7.21
C ALA A 160 -13.78 -13.48 -5.88
N LEU A 161 -14.99 -12.91 -5.87
CA LEU A 161 -15.88 -12.91 -4.69
C LEU A 161 -16.32 -14.33 -4.30
N GLU A 162 -16.66 -15.18 -5.27
CA GLU A 162 -17.00 -16.59 -5.01
C GLU A 162 -15.81 -17.35 -4.42
N LYS A 163 -14.59 -17.11 -4.92
CA LYS A 163 -13.37 -17.71 -4.36
C LYS A 163 -13.10 -17.21 -2.94
N HIS A 164 -13.29 -15.92 -2.68
CA HIS A 164 -13.17 -15.35 -1.34
C HIS A 164 -14.15 -16.02 -0.37
N LYS A 165 -15.42 -16.17 -0.77
CA LYS A 165 -16.43 -16.88 0.02
C LYS A 165 -16.09 -18.34 0.27
N ALA A 166 -15.53 -19.04 -0.71
CA ALA A 166 -15.15 -20.45 -0.57
C ALA A 166 -14.06 -20.69 0.50
N GLY A 167 -13.26 -19.67 0.83
CA GLY A 167 -12.29 -19.71 1.92
C GLY A 167 -12.91 -19.57 3.32
N THR A 168 -14.17 -19.11 3.41
CA THR A 168 -14.85 -18.89 4.70
C THR A 168 -15.35 -20.23 5.28
N PRO A 169 -15.05 -20.56 6.55
CA PRO A 169 -15.54 -21.78 7.19
C PRO A 169 -17.07 -21.87 7.13
N GLY A 170 -17.59 -22.92 6.49
CA GLY A 170 -19.03 -23.15 6.34
C GLY A 170 -19.64 -22.71 5.00
N ALA A 171 -18.83 -22.20 4.06
CA ALA A 171 -19.30 -21.94 2.70
C ALA A 171 -19.67 -23.24 1.96
N LEU A 172 -20.75 -23.20 1.17
CA LEU A 172 -21.12 -24.30 0.29
C LEU A 172 -20.09 -24.41 -0.85
N PRO A 173 -19.77 -25.63 -1.31
CA PRO A 173 -18.86 -25.83 -2.43
C PRO A 173 -19.36 -25.07 -3.67
N PRO A 174 -18.45 -24.50 -4.49
CA PRO A 174 -18.81 -23.82 -5.72
C PRO A 174 -19.71 -24.70 -6.58
N ARG A 175 -20.81 -24.13 -7.08
CA ARG A 175 -21.70 -24.87 -7.99
C ARG A 175 -20.98 -25.00 -9.33
N ASP A 176 -20.73 -26.24 -9.75
CA ASP A 176 -20.17 -26.50 -11.07
C ASP A 176 -21.00 -25.78 -12.13
N SER A 177 -20.36 -24.84 -12.83
CA SER A 177 -21.03 -24.14 -13.92
C SER A 177 -21.28 -25.17 -15.03
N PRO A 178 -22.52 -25.30 -15.53
CA PRO A 178 -22.84 -26.29 -16.55
C PRO A 178 -21.95 -26.05 -17.78
N PRO A 179 -21.65 -27.11 -18.56
CA PRO A 179 -20.78 -27.05 -19.73
C PRO A 179 -21.14 -25.87 -20.64
N PRO A 180 -20.19 -25.34 -21.43
CA PRO A 180 -20.47 -24.25 -22.36
C PRO A 180 -21.53 -24.68 -23.36
N GLU A 181 -22.78 -24.39 -23.04
CA GLU A 181 -23.93 -24.70 -23.87
C GLU A 181 -23.89 -23.84 -25.13
N VAL A 182 -24.45 -24.44 -26.19
CA VAL A 182 -24.83 -23.80 -27.45
C VAL A 182 -25.27 -22.36 -27.19
N ASP A 183 -24.68 -21.42 -27.94
CA ASP A 183 -24.99 -19.99 -27.87
C ASP A 183 -26.49 -19.75 -27.56
N PRO A 184 -26.83 -19.33 -26.33
CA PRO A 184 -28.23 -19.28 -25.88
C PRO A 184 -29.02 -18.20 -26.65
N TRP A 185 -28.31 -17.30 -27.33
CA TRP A 185 -28.89 -16.22 -28.13
C TRP A 185 -29.13 -16.61 -29.60
N LYS A 186 -28.69 -17.80 -30.01
CA LYS A 186 -28.77 -18.24 -31.41
C LYS A 186 -30.23 -18.30 -31.88
N GLY A 187 -30.57 -17.47 -32.85
CA GLY A 187 -31.91 -17.41 -33.46
C GLY A 187 -32.92 -16.53 -32.72
N ILE A 188 -32.52 -15.83 -31.65
CA ILE A 188 -33.41 -14.91 -30.91
C ILE A 188 -33.31 -13.47 -31.44
N PHE A 189 -32.12 -13.04 -31.84
CA PHE A 189 -31.90 -11.74 -32.46
C PHE A 189 -31.69 -11.92 -33.97
N THR A 190 -32.48 -11.20 -34.78
CA THR A 190 -32.33 -11.20 -36.24
C THR A 190 -31.07 -10.43 -36.62
N LYS A 191 -30.21 -11.03 -37.45
CA LYS A 191 -28.90 -10.44 -37.85
C LYS A 191 -29.00 -9.15 -38.69
N ASN A 192 -30.19 -8.69 -39.05
CA ASN A 192 -30.41 -7.70 -40.11
C ASN A 192 -31.06 -6.37 -39.67
N ALA A 193 -31.22 -6.09 -38.37
CA ALA A 193 -31.96 -4.90 -37.92
C ALA A 193 -31.12 -3.60 -37.85
N GLY A 194 -29.91 -3.53 -38.43
CA GLY A 194 -28.91 -2.53 -38.07
C GLY A 194 -28.20 -1.76 -39.19
N MET A 195 -28.73 -1.69 -40.41
CA MET A 195 -28.07 -0.94 -41.50
C MET A 195 -28.94 0.13 -42.20
N ASP A 196 -30.12 0.48 -41.67
CA ASP A 196 -31.05 1.38 -42.37
C ASP A 196 -31.49 2.63 -41.56
N ASN A 197 -30.68 3.10 -40.60
CA ASN A 197 -30.94 4.38 -39.91
C ASN A 197 -29.80 5.38 -40.16
N ASN A 198 -29.78 5.90 -41.39
CA ASN A 198 -29.10 7.13 -41.77
C ASN A 198 -30.10 8.29 -41.65
N ASP A 199 -30.49 8.63 -40.42
CA ASP A 199 -31.20 9.87 -40.12
C ASP A 199 -30.14 10.89 -39.69
N GLY A 200 -29.70 11.68 -40.68
CA GLY A 200 -28.90 12.87 -40.45
C GLY A 200 -29.78 13.96 -39.86
N ASP A 201 -29.52 14.31 -38.61
CA ASP A 201 -29.87 15.62 -38.06
C ASP A 201 -28.56 16.40 -37.92
N GLU A 202 -28.27 17.18 -38.96
CA GLU A 202 -27.39 18.34 -38.93
C GLU A 202 -28.16 19.44 -38.18
N ASP A 203 -27.73 19.79 -36.97
CA ASP A 203 -28.20 21.00 -36.29
C ASP A 203 -26.98 21.87 -35.96
N ASP A 204 -26.74 22.81 -36.88
CA ASP A 204 -25.89 23.99 -36.77
C ASP A 204 -26.52 25.00 -35.79
N GLY A 205 -25.71 25.51 -34.87
CA GLY A 205 -26.01 26.65 -34.00
C GLY A 205 -24.88 26.79 -32.99
N ASP A 206 -23.77 27.46 -33.33
CA ASP A 206 -23.64 28.92 -33.41
C ASP A 206 -24.22 29.55 -32.12
N ASP A 207 -23.34 29.98 -31.21
CA ASP A 207 -23.34 31.34 -30.68
C ASP A 207 -22.51 31.50 -29.38
N GLU A 208 -21.58 32.46 -29.49
CA GLU A 208 -21.18 33.46 -28.48
C GLU A 208 -20.15 33.08 -27.41
N ASP A 209 -18.88 33.26 -27.80
CA ASP A 209 -17.92 34.20 -27.21
C ASP A 209 -18.32 34.84 -25.85
N GLU A 210 -18.09 34.13 -24.74
CA GLU A 210 -17.93 34.76 -23.42
C GLU A 210 -16.43 34.84 -23.08
N GLU A 211 -15.85 36.01 -23.38
CA GLU A 211 -14.52 36.43 -22.95
C GLU A 211 -14.51 36.60 -21.41
N ASP A 212 -14.29 35.52 -20.68
CA ASP A 212 -14.09 35.56 -19.24
C ASP A 212 -12.75 36.24 -18.90
N GLN A 213 -12.88 37.51 -18.51
CA GLN A 213 -11.84 38.35 -17.96
C GLN A 213 -11.51 37.90 -16.52
N TRP A 214 -10.64 36.89 -16.39
CA TRP A 214 -10.08 36.46 -15.10
C TRP A 214 -9.17 37.56 -14.55
N SER A 215 -9.73 38.40 -13.69
CA SER A 215 -8.96 39.30 -12.83
C SER A 215 -8.13 38.43 -11.88
N SER A 216 -6.83 38.35 -12.15
CA SER A 216 -5.81 37.73 -11.31
C SER A 216 -5.66 38.49 -9.99
N ASP A 217 -6.59 38.31 -9.06
CA ASP A 217 -6.39 38.57 -7.65
C ASP A 217 -5.60 37.41 -7.04
N GLY A 218 -4.28 37.60 -7.02
CA GLY A 218 -3.32 36.69 -6.39
C GLY A 218 -3.56 36.56 -4.89
N GLU A 219 -4.48 35.69 -4.52
CA GLU A 219 -4.65 35.21 -3.16
C GLU A 219 -4.54 33.68 -3.15
N GLY A 220 -3.43 33.21 -2.57
CA GLY A 220 -3.30 31.85 -2.09
C GLY A 220 -3.01 30.80 -3.15
N TYR A 221 -1.77 30.76 -3.64
CA TYR A 221 -1.13 29.49 -4.04
C TYR A 221 -0.96 28.63 -2.77
N GLY A 222 -2.10 28.21 -2.23
CA GLY A 222 -2.23 27.56 -0.95
C GLY A 222 -1.95 26.09 -1.13
N GLY A 223 -0.81 25.66 -0.60
CA GLY A 223 -0.62 24.31 -0.05
C GLY A 223 -1.27 23.18 -0.83
N TYR A 224 -0.99 23.07 -2.13
CA TYR A 224 -1.01 21.75 -2.76
C TYR A 224 0.13 20.97 -2.12
N GLY A 225 -0.18 20.38 -0.95
CA GLY A 225 0.58 19.27 -0.42
C GLY A 225 0.70 18.29 -1.56
N SER A 226 1.93 18.12 -2.03
CA SER A 226 2.19 17.33 -3.23
C SER A 226 1.67 15.93 -2.96
N GLU A 227 0.73 15.45 -3.77
CA GLU A 227 0.20 14.10 -3.65
C GLU A 227 1.30 13.03 -3.84
N TYR A 228 2.46 13.44 -4.38
CA TYR A 228 3.71 12.68 -4.45
C TYR A 228 4.46 12.53 -3.12
N ASP A 229 4.09 13.27 -2.07
CA ASP A 229 4.67 13.15 -0.73
C ASP A 229 3.88 12.13 0.10
N ASP A 230 4.05 10.85 -0.21
CA ASP A 230 3.42 9.72 0.52
C ASP A 230 3.87 9.63 1.99
N ASP A 231 4.88 10.42 2.38
CA ASP A 231 5.35 10.54 3.76
C ASP A 231 4.56 11.62 4.55
N SER A 232 3.24 11.72 4.32
CA SER A 232 2.31 12.62 5.03
C SER A 232 2.17 12.34 6.54
N ASP A 233 2.80 11.28 7.07
CA ASP A 233 3.06 11.19 8.50
C ASP A 233 4.29 12.06 8.82
N ASP A 234 4.02 13.32 9.17
CA ASP A 234 4.88 14.48 9.52
C ASP A 234 6.03 14.25 10.52
N GLU A 235 6.44 13.01 10.81
CA GLU A 235 7.59 12.71 11.63
C GLU A 235 8.87 12.82 10.79
N GLU A 236 9.55 13.97 10.93
CA GLU A 236 10.90 14.23 10.40
C GLU A 236 11.79 13.00 10.61
N TYR A 237 12.08 12.28 9.51
CA TYR A 237 12.83 11.03 9.58
C TYR A 237 14.24 11.31 10.12
N GLN A 238 14.53 10.78 11.31
CA GLN A 238 15.81 10.99 12.01
C GLN A 238 16.91 9.99 11.60
N GLY A 239 16.64 9.10 10.65
CA GLY A 239 17.59 8.10 10.20
C GLY A 239 18.56 8.59 9.14
N SER A 240 19.50 7.73 8.75
CA SER A 240 20.43 8.02 7.65
C SER A 240 19.77 7.83 6.28
N TRP A 241 20.20 8.65 5.34
CA TRP A 241 19.91 8.55 3.91
C TRP A 241 21.12 7.91 3.22
N VAL A 242 20.87 7.02 2.27
CA VAL A 242 21.89 6.32 1.48
C VAL A 242 21.53 6.38 0.00
N HIS A 243 22.51 6.10 -0.86
CA HIS A 243 22.23 5.95 -2.28
C HIS A 243 21.31 4.76 -2.51
N PRO A 244 20.34 4.88 -3.44
CA PRO A 244 19.56 3.73 -3.86
C PRO A 244 20.49 2.68 -4.49
N HIS A 245 20.18 1.42 -4.26
CA HIS A 245 20.76 0.30 -5.00
C HIS A 245 19.90 -0.03 -6.21
N TRP A 246 20.47 -0.86 -7.09
CA TRP A 246 19.74 -1.36 -8.26
C TRP A 246 18.42 -2.03 -7.84
N GLU A 247 17.33 -1.67 -8.52
CA GLU A 247 16.02 -2.28 -8.35
C GLU A 247 15.52 -2.88 -9.67
N PRO A 248 14.82 -4.03 -9.63
CA PRO A 248 14.18 -4.58 -10.81
C PRO A 248 13.03 -3.65 -11.29
N PRO A 249 12.67 -3.70 -12.59
CA PRO A 249 11.55 -2.91 -13.10
C PRO A 249 10.21 -3.26 -12.44
N ASN A 250 9.41 -2.24 -12.10
CA ASN A 250 8.11 -2.42 -11.43
C ASN A 250 6.98 -2.93 -12.36
N GLY A 251 7.08 -2.67 -13.68
CA GLY A 251 6.05 -3.00 -14.65
C GLY A 251 6.38 -4.19 -15.55
N GLN A 252 5.41 -5.07 -15.77
CA GLN A 252 5.48 -6.09 -16.83
C GLN A 252 4.96 -5.50 -18.14
N LEU A 253 5.82 -4.80 -18.88
CA LEU A 253 5.48 -4.32 -20.23
C LEU A 253 6.08 -5.24 -21.29
N SER A 254 5.19 -5.75 -22.15
CA SER A 254 5.58 -6.54 -23.30
C SER A 254 5.92 -5.60 -24.47
N PRO A 255 6.96 -5.87 -25.27
CA PRO A 255 7.22 -5.14 -26.51
C PRO A 255 5.98 -5.08 -27.43
N ARG A 256 5.09 -6.08 -27.33
CA ARG A 256 3.84 -6.15 -28.11
C ARG A 256 2.83 -5.06 -27.76
N ASP A 257 2.87 -4.54 -26.54
CA ASP A 257 1.96 -3.48 -26.10
C ASP A 257 2.26 -2.16 -26.82
N TYR A 258 3.50 -2.02 -27.35
CA TYR A 258 3.98 -0.85 -28.09
C TYR A 258 4.30 -1.17 -29.56
N ALA A 259 3.82 -2.30 -30.09
CA ALA A 259 4.12 -2.71 -31.47
C ALA A 259 3.60 -1.75 -32.56
N TYR A 260 2.79 -0.75 -32.20
CA TYR A 260 2.33 0.30 -33.11
C TYR A 260 3.34 1.45 -33.26
N LEU A 261 4.36 1.49 -32.41
CA LEU A 261 5.48 2.41 -32.51
C LEU A 261 6.65 1.62 -33.09
N ASP A 262 6.85 1.74 -34.40
CA ASP A 262 7.90 1.00 -35.13
C ASP A 262 9.33 1.32 -34.64
N ASP A 263 9.49 2.36 -33.83
CA ASP A 263 10.77 2.96 -33.44
C ASP A 263 11.07 2.92 -31.92
N VAL A 264 10.31 2.18 -31.10
CA VAL A 264 10.64 2.12 -29.64
C VAL A 264 11.92 1.34 -29.46
N GLU A 265 12.99 2.06 -29.14
CA GLU A 265 14.31 1.48 -28.89
C GLU A 265 14.34 0.70 -27.56
N GLY A 266 15.30 -0.22 -27.41
CA GLY A 266 15.42 -1.04 -26.19
C GLY A 266 15.61 -0.22 -24.92
N GLU A 267 16.23 0.97 -25.02
CA GLU A 267 16.41 1.90 -23.90
C GLU A 267 15.07 2.50 -23.45
N GLU A 268 14.25 2.98 -24.38
CA GLU A 268 12.91 3.52 -24.08
C GLU A 268 12.03 2.44 -23.43
N LEU A 269 12.06 1.21 -23.94
CA LEU A 269 11.30 0.10 -23.35
C LEU A 269 11.77 -0.21 -21.92
N SER A 270 13.05 -0.07 -21.63
CA SER A 270 13.61 -0.27 -20.29
C SER A 270 13.11 0.82 -19.32
N MET A 271 13.06 2.08 -19.77
CA MET A 271 12.48 3.19 -18.99
C MET A 271 10.97 3.03 -18.77
N LEU A 272 10.23 2.60 -19.79
CA LEU A 272 8.80 2.33 -19.69
C LEU A 272 8.49 1.28 -18.63
N ARG A 273 9.26 0.17 -18.59
CA ARG A 273 9.10 -0.89 -17.58
C ARG A 273 9.37 -0.40 -16.15
N ARG A 274 10.14 0.67 -16.02
CA ARG A 274 10.50 1.31 -14.75
C ARG A 274 9.52 2.42 -14.34
N GLY A 275 8.40 2.56 -15.05
CA GLY A 275 7.29 3.45 -14.68
C GLY A 275 7.30 4.81 -15.35
N CYS A 276 8.26 5.09 -16.25
CA CYS A 276 8.23 6.32 -17.05
C CYS A 276 7.14 6.24 -18.13
N THR A 277 6.58 7.38 -18.54
CA THR A 277 5.76 7.47 -19.76
C THR A 277 6.59 7.91 -20.96
N LEU A 278 6.14 7.61 -22.18
CA LEU A 278 6.80 8.10 -23.41
C LEU A 278 6.92 9.63 -23.43
N GLN A 279 5.87 10.31 -22.98
CA GLN A 279 5.86 11.77 -22.93
C GLN A 279 6.91 12.29 -21.93
N MET A 280 7.02 11.68 -20.75
CA MET A 280 8.04 12.02 -19.76
C MET A 280 9.44 11.81 -20.35
N ILE A 281 9.67 10.68 -21.03
CA ILE A 281 10.96 10.34 -21.64
C ILE A 281 11.40 11.42 -22.63
N HIS A 282 10.49 11.86 -23.49
CA HIS A 282 10.82 12.87 -24.52
C HIS A 282 10.92 14.29 -23.96
N LEU A 283 10.05 14.67 -23.02
CA LEU A 283 10.05 16.01 -22.43
C LEU A 283 11.32 16.28 -21.61
N PHE A 284 11.72 15.32 -20.78
CA PHE A 284 12.85 15.46 -19.85
C PHE A 284 14.13 14.78 -20.34
N GLN A 285 14.14 14.32 -21.60
CA GLN A 285 15.25 13.61 -22.22
C GLN A 285 15.80 12.51 -21.30
N LEU A 286 14.90 11.70 -20.74
CA LEU A 286 15.29 10.65 -19.80
C LEU A 286 16.27 9.67 -20.45
N ARG A 287 17.24 9.23 -19.66
CA ARG A 287 18.18 8.18 -20.01
C ARG A 287 18.19 7.11 -18.95
N TYR A 288 18.52 5.89 -19.34
CA TYR A 288 18.67 4.79 -18.41
C TYR A 288 20.07 4.22 -18.49
N ASP A 289 20.78 4.25 -17.35
CA ASP A 289 22.01 3.51 -17.14
C ASP A 289 21.80 2.48 -16.03
N HIS A 290 22.32 1.27 -16.21
CA HIS A 290 22.12 0.20 -15.25
C HIS A 290 22.79 0.50 -13.89
N GLY A 291 23.95 1.17 -13.90
CA GLY A 291 24.72 1.50 -12.70
C GLY A 291 24.28 2.80 -12.02
N GLU A 292 23.73 3.75 -12.77
CA GLU A 292 23.33 5.06 -12.25
C GLU A 292 21.81 5.28 -12.18
N GLY A 293 21.01 4.38 -12.76
CA GLY A 293 19.56 4.44 -12.79
C GLY A 293 18.99 5.37 -13.87
N LEU A 294 17.80 5.90 -13.61
CA LEU A 294 17.08 6.85 -14.45
C LEU A 294 17.62 8.27 -14.24
N GLN A 295 17.96 8.94 -15.34
CA GLN A 295 18.52 10.29 -15.36
C GLN A 295 17.60 11.20 -16.15
N ALA A 296 17.20 12.34 -15.60
CA ALA A 296 16.39 13.35 -16.27
C ALA A 296 17.16 14.67 -16.40
N LEU A 297 16.98 15.37 -17.53
CA LEU A 297 17.50 16.71 -17.74
C LEU A 297 16.46 17.75 -17.32
N VAL A 298 16.86 18.69 -16.46
CA VAL A 298 16.01 19.74 -15.88
C VAL A 298 16.71 21.10 -16.01
N ASP A 299 15.93 22.16 -16.27
CA ASP A 299 16.41 23.55 -16.34
C ASP A 299 17.64 23.76 -17.24
N GLY A 300 17.62 23.13 -18.42
CA GLY A 300 18.72 23.17 -19.38
C GLY A 300 19.58 21.91 -19.30
N ASP A 301 20.73 22.01 -18.61
CA ASP A 301 21.76 20.98 -18.59
C ASP A 301 21.95 20.33 -17.19
N ASN A 302 21.05 20.59 -16.23
CA ASN A 302 21.15 19.96 -14.91
C ASN A 302 20.61 18.53 -14.97
N THR A 303 21.27 17.61 -14.28
CA THR A 303 20.92 16.19 -14.33
C THR A 303 20.39 15.70 -12.98
N VAL A 304 19.21 15.10 -12.98
CA VAL A 304 18.59 14.53 -11.78
C VAL A 304 18.56 13.01 -11.88
N HIS A 305 19.17 12.32 -10.93
CA HIS A 305 19.14 10.86 -10.81
C HIS A 305 17.96 10.45 -9.92
N LEU A 306 16.96 9.84 -10.53
CA LEU A 306 15.66 9.53 -9.91
C LEU A 306 15.65 8.18 -9.15
N GLY A 307 16.69 7.37 -9.30
CA GLY A 307 16.75 5.98 -8.85
C GLY A 307 16.46 5.00 -10.00
N TRP A 308 16.01 3.79 -9.70
CA TRP A 308 15.78 2.75 -10.71
C TRP A 308 14.33 2.62 -11.17
N ASN A 309 13.39 3.17 -10.41
CA ASN A 309 11.97 3.13 -10.73
C ASN A 309 11.32 4.49 -10.40
N VAL A 310 10.31 4.85 -11.19
CA VAL A 310 9.46 6.02 -10.99
C VAL A 310 8.02 5.54 -10.77
N SER A 311 7.27 6.26 -9.95
CA SER A 311 5.84 6.03 -9.72
C SER A 311 5.12 7.34 -9.94
N LEU A 312 4.34 7.41 -11.03
CA LEU A 312 3.54 8.56 -11.40
C LEU A 312 2.11 8.39 -10.86
N LEU A 313 1.45 9.50 -10.59
CA LEU A 313 0.02 9.49 -10.25
C LEU A 313 -0.80 9.15 -11.50
N ASP A 314 -1.99 8.57 -11.31
CA ASP A 314 -2.87 8.16 -12.40
C ASP A 314 -3.24 9.29 -13.36
N HIS A 315 -3.19 10.55 -12.91
CA HIS A 315 -3.49 11.74 -13.70
C HIS A 315 -2.26 12.40 -14.33
N ASP A 316 -1.04 12.07 -13.89
CA ASP A 316 0.21 12.66 -14.39
C ASP A 316 0.79 11.82 -15.54
N ALA A 317 0.05 11.81 -16.66
CA ALA A 317 0.47 11.06 -17.84
C ALA A 317 1.74 11.63 -18.49
N SER A 318 2.04 12.92 -18.29
CA SER A 318 3.22 13.59 -18.85
C SER A 318 4.47 13.47 -17.98
N GLY A 319 4.31 13.22 -16.68
CA GLY A 319 5.37 13.27 -15.68
C GLY A 319 5.81 14.69 -15.32
N GLU A 320 5.08 15.72 -15.76
CA GLU A 320 5.41 17.12 -15.48
C GLU A 320 5.20 17.45 -14.00
N GLU A 321 4.07 17.01 -13.42
CA GLU A 321 3.79 17.28 -12.01
C GLU A 321 4.79 16.57 -11.09
N PHE A 322 5.19 15.35 -11.47
CA PHE A 322 6.26 14.62 -10.80
C PHE A 322 7.59 15.37 -10.87
N MET A 323 8.00 15.86 -12.04
CA MET A 323 9.28 16.58 -12.18
C MET A 323 9.28 17.94 -11.50
N ASP A 324 8.16 18.66 -11.52
CA ASP A 324 7.99 19.90 -10.76
C ASP A 324 8.09 19.63 -9.26
N TRP A 325 7.48 18.55 -8.77
CA TRP A 325 7.62 18.11 -7.40
C TRP A 325 9.07 17.77 -7.04
N ILE A 326 9.77 16.99 -7.87
CA ILE A 326 11.18 16.62 -7.67
C ILE A 326 12.05 17.88 -7.54
N THR A 327 11.89 18.84 -8.47
CA THR A 327 12.69 20.06 -8.50
C THR A 327 12.46 20.90 -7.24
N ARG A 328 11.20 20.97 -6.77
CA ARG A 328 10.85 21.60 -5.50
C ARG A 328 11.41 20.85 -4.29
N ASP A 329 11.32 19.52 -4.26
CA ASP A 329 11.82 18.68 -3.14
C ASP A 329 13.35 18.78 -2.99
N ILE A 330 14.10 18.89 -4.09
CA ILE A 330 15.55 19.19 -4.07
C ILE A 330 15.87 20.46 -3.27
N HIS A 331 15.01 21.47 -3.39
CA HIS A 331 15.19 22.77 -2.71
C HIS A 331 14.63 22.79 -1.29
N GLU A 332 13.46 22.18 -1.08
CA GLU A 332 12.75 22.20 0.20
C GLU A 332 13.32 21.18 1.21
N ARG A 333 13.87 20.07 0.72
CA ARG A 333 14.35 18.94 1.53
C ARG A 333 15.71 18.43 1.05
N PRO A 334 16.77 19.26 1.14
CA PRO A 334 18.09 18.92 0.62
C PRO A 334 18.70 17.69 1.30
N GLU A 335 18.25 17.29 2.49
CA GLU A 335 18.69 16.05 3.15
C GLU A 335 18.31 14.77 2.39
N ARG A 336 17.33 14.84 1.49
CA ARG A 336 16.90 13.73 0.62
C ARG A 336 17.71 13.63 -0.67
N TRP A 337 18.66 14.54 -0.88
CA TRP A 337 19.37 14.70 -2.13
C TRP A 337 20.86 14.89 -1.90
N GLU A 338 21.70 14.14 -2.62
CA GLU A 338 23.11 14.53 -2.77
C GLU A 338 23.22 15.45 -3.98
N ARG A 339 23.59 16.71 -3.77
CA ARG A 339 23.77 17.69 -4.84
C ARG A 339 25.25 17.97 -5.06
N VAL A 340 25.68 17.88 -6.32
CA VAL A 340 27.04 18.22 -6.77
C VAL A 340 26.94 19.34 -7.80
N ASP A 341 27.45 20.51 -7.45
CA ASP A 341 27.55 21.64 -8.38
C ASP A 341 28.87 21.52 -9.19
N HIS A 342 28.78 21.74 -10.50
CA HIS A 342 29.91 21.66 -11.43
C HIS A 342 30.49 23.04 -11.76
N ASP A 343 31.73 23.08 -12.25
CA ASP A 343 32.45 24.32 -12.57
C ASP A 343 31.81 25.11 -13.73
N ASP A 344 31.00 24.47 -14.57
CA ASP A 344 30.29 25.08 -15.70
C ASP A 344 28.96 25.75 -15.29
N GLY A 345 28.59 25.66 -14.01
CA GLY A 345 27.35 26.21 -13.47
C GLY A 345 26.15 25.27 -13.56
N THR A 346 26.34 24.06 -14.12
CA THR A 346 25.34 23.00 -14.03
C THR A 346 25.43 22.28 -12.68
N TRP A 347 24.41 21.51 -12.34
CA TRP A 347 24.43 20.66 -11.15
C TRP A 347 23.84 19.29 -11.43
N SER A 348 24.28 18.31 -10.64
CA SER A 348 23.71 16.97 -10.60
C SER A 348 23.13 16.71 -9.22
N ALA A 349 21.96 16.09 -9.15
CA ALA A 349 21.36 15.68 -7.88
C ALA A 349 20.98 14.19 -7.88
N TRP A 350 21.37 13.47 -6.84
CA TRP A 350 21.01 12.07 -6.62
C TRP A 350 19.96 11.95 -5.54
N LYS A 351 18.82 11.35 -5.89
CA LYS A 351 17.78 11.02 -4.92
C LYS A 351 18.32 9.98 -3.95
N LEU A 352 18.29 10.29 -2.65
CA LEU A 352 18.67 9.37 -1.59
C LEU A 352 17.44 8.62 -1.08
N VAL A 353 17.65 7.40 -0.60
CA VAL A 353 16.62 6.56 0.02
C VAL A 353 16.90 6.36 1.49
N ARG A 354 15.84 6.15 2.27
CA ARG A 354 15.97 5.79 3.68
C ARG A 354 16.63 4.43 3.79
N VAL A 355 17.60 4.28 4.69
CA VAL A 355 18.29 2.99 4.94
C VAL A 355 17.32 1.84 5.21
N GLU A 356 16.16 2.09 5.81
CA GLU A 356 15.16 1.05 6.09
C GLU A 356 14.39 0.57 4.85
N ARG A 357 14.35 1.38 3.79
CA ARG A 357 13.72 1.02 2.50
C ARG A 357 14.69 0.37 1.53
N ASP A 358 15.99 0.50 1.80
CA ASP A 358 17.05 -0.03 0.95
C ASP A 358 17.06 -1.57 0.99
N GLN A 359 16.66 -2.18 -0.12
CA GLN A 359 16.64 -3.63 -0.30
C GLN A 359 17.79 -4.02 -1.21
N GLU A 360 18.67 -4.88 -0.71
CA GLU A 360 19.76 -5.43 -1.52
C GLU A 360 19.17 -6.47 -2.49
N TYR A 361 19.09 -6.09 -3.76
CA TYR A 361 18.74 -7.00 -4.85
C TYR A 361 20.02 -7.62 -5.43
N ASP A 362 19.94 -8.90 -5.80
CA ASP A 362 21.02 -9.55 -6.54
C ASP A 362 21.08 -8.93 -7.94
N ASP A 363 22.20 -8.30 -8.29
CA ASP A 363 22.45 -7.53 -9.52
C ASP A 363 22.48 -8.40 -10.80
N SER A 364 21.89 -9.60 -10.71
CA SER A 364 21.72 -10.57 -11.78
C SER A 364 20.78 -10.05 -12.87
N ASP A 365 21.28 -9.06 -13.61
CA ASP A 365 20.83 -8.48 -14.87
C ASP A 365 19.45 -8.99 -15.30
N SER A 366 18.40 -8.53 -14.61
CA SER A 366 17.04 -9.03 -14.86
C SER A 366 16.53 -8.68 -16.25
N ASP A 367 17.24 -7.79 -16.95
CA ASP A 367 16.97 -7.45 -18.34
C ASP A 367 17.33 -8.63 -19.27
N ALA A 368 18.32 -9.45 -18.91
CA ALA A 368 18.66 -10.67 -19.64
C ALA A 368 17.58 -11.78 -19.53
N TRP A 369 16.71 -11.73 -18.51
CA TRP A 369 15.64 -12.72 -18.36
C TRP A 369 14.54 -12.60 -19.43
N PHE A 370 14.33 -11.41 -20.00
CA PHE A 370 13.27 -11.19 -20.98
C PHE A 370 13.67 -11.58 -22.41
N ASP A 371 14.94 -11.40 -22.78
CA ASP A 371 15.45 -11.80 -24.10
C ASP A 371 15.45 -13.33 -24.29
N GLY A 372 15.60 -14.09 -23.20
CA GLY A 372 15.57 -15.55 -23.22
C GLY A 372 14.19 -16.16 -23.48
N LEU A 373 13.09 -15.46 -23.20
CA LEU A 373 11.72 -15.98 -23.33
C LEU A 373 11.11 -15.74 -24.72
N LEU A 374 11.65 -14.79 -25.50
CA LEU A 374 11.13 -14.44 -26.83
C LEU A 374 11.94 -15.04 -27.99
N SER A 375 13.13 -15.59 -27.72
CA SER A 375 13.96 -16.27 -28.73
C SER A 375 13.59 -17.75 -28.97
N GLY A 376 12.51 -18.23 -28.36
CA GLY A 376 11.99 -19.57 -28.58
C GLY A 376 11.24 -19.68 -29.91
N ASP A 377 11.93 -20.13 -30.96
CA ASP A 377 11.46 -20.68 -32.24
C ASP A 377 10.50 -21.90 -32.08
N GLU A 378 9.68 -21.97 -31.03
CA GLU A 378 8.80 -23.10 -30.71
C GLU A 378 7.33 -22.85 -31.08
N LEU A 379 7.07 -21.97 -32.06
CA LEU A 379 5.72 -21.71 -32.59
C LEU A 379 5.43 -22.33 -33.97
N ASP A 380 6.32 -23.19 -34.48
CA ASP A 380 6.09 -23.95 -35.72
C ASP A 380 5.37 -25.30 -35.52
N PHE A 381 4.87 -25.59 -34.32
CA PHE A 381 4.05 -26.78 -34.06
C PHE A 381 2.82 -26.44 -33.22
N LEU A 382 1.73 -25.96 -33.85
CA LEU A 382 0.34 -26.31 -33.51
C LEU A 382 -0.66 -25.85 -34.59
#